data_AF-A0A3B9BC73-F1
#
_entry.id   AF-A0A3B9BC73-F1
#
_cell.length_a   1.000
_cell.length_b   1.000
_cell.length_c   1.000
_cell.angle_alpha   90.00
_cell.angle_beta   90.00
_cell.angle_gamma   90.00
#
_symmetry.space_group_name_H-M   'P 1'
#
loop_
_entity.id
_entity.type
_entity.pdbx_description
1 polymer ?
#
loop_
_entity_poly.entity_id
_entity_poly.type
_entity_poly.pdbx_seq_one_letter_code
_entity_poly.pdbx_strand_id
1 'polypeptide(L)'
;MRVLVLGSGQGSNAKAILEAQNNLLLGNAQVVGIISNIPSAGIIDIAEEYSVPTALISCSKETGKLEINETEDLTQKIKMFSPDLIVLAGFMKIIPSDLIDIFPNKIINLHPSLLPSFKGLNAIERAFNYGVKISGCTVHCVNAGIDDGPIIAQAPVR
;
A
#
# COMPACT_ATOMS: atom_id res chain seq x y z
N MET A 1 -2.10 14.08 -11.43
CA MET A 1 -2.62 13.35 -10.24
C MET A 1 -1.44 13.00 -9.35
N ARG A 2 -1.48 13.38 -8.07
CA ARG A 2 -0.41 13.16 -7.08
C ARG A 2 -0.62 11.82 -6.38
N VAL A 3 0.32 10.91 -6.49
CA VAL A 3 0.27 9.56 -5.92
C VAL A 3 1.25 9.47 -4.76
N LEU A 4 0.78 9.00 -3.62
CA LEU A 4 1.61 8.70 -2.45
C LEU A 4 1.64 7.20 -2.22
N VAL A 5 2.83 6.62 -2.12
CA VAL A 5 2.99 5.17 -1.91
C VAL A 5 3.35 4.89 -0.45
N LEU A 6 2.64 3.95 0.18
CA LEU A 6 2.94 3.47 1.53
C LEU A 6 3.43 2.03 1.45
N GLY A 7 4.53 1.70 2.13
CA GLY A 7 5.05 0.33 2.15
C GLY A 7 6.02 0.07 3.29
N SER A 8 6.15 -1.20 3.70
CA SER A 8 6.99 -1.60 4.83
C SER A 8 8.15 -2.53 4.44
N GLY A 9 8.15 -3.05 3.21
CA GLY A 9 9.02 -4.15 2.79
C GLY A 9 10.04 -3.78 1.72
N GLN A 10 10.40 -4.76 0.90
CA GLN A 10 11.39 -4.61 -0.18
C GLN A 10 10.98 -3.63 -1.29
N GLY A 11 9.71 -3.24 -1.37
CA GLY A 11 9.27 -2.18 -2.29
C GLY A 11 9.15 -2.57 -3.76
N SER A 12 9.11 -3.87 -4.11
CA SER A 12 8.98 -4.32 -5.51
C SER A 12 7.78 -3.70 -6.25
N ASN A 13 6.63 -3.57 -5.59
CA ASN A 13 5.47 -2.88 -6.15
C ASN A 13 5.70 -1.37 -6.33
N ALA A 14 6.40 -0.71 -5.39
CA ALA A 14 6.75 0.70 -5.53
C ALA A 14 7.71 0.91 -6.71
N LYS A 15 8.71 0.03 -6.86
CA LYS A 15 9.60 0.02 -8.03
C LYS A 15 8.82 -0.12 -9.33
N ALA A 16 7.90 -1.07 -9.42
CA ALA A 16 7.07 -1.26 -10.61
C ALA A 16 6.23 -0.02 -10.95
N ILE A 17 5.68 0.69 -9.95
CA ILE A 17 4.95 1.95 -10.15
C ILE A 17 5.89 3.04 -10.67
N LEU A 18 7.10 3.15 -10.12
CA LEU A 18 8.09 4.16 -10.54
C LEU A 18 8.64 3.88 -11.94
N GLU A 19 8.88 2.61 -12.29
CA GLU A 19 9.22 2.20 -13.65
C GLU A 19 8.10 2.53 -14.63
N ALA A 20 6.84 2.27 -14.25
CA ALA A 20 5.69 2.66 -15.06
C ALA A 20 5.58 4.19 -15.25
N GLN A 21 5.92 4.98 -14.22
CA GLN A 21 5.99 6.44 -14.32
C GLN A 21 7.05 6.88 -15.33
N ASN A 22 8.27 6.36 -15.23
CA ASN A 22 9.37 6.72 -16.14
C ASN A 22 9.08 6.33 -17.59
N ASN A 23 8.30 5.26 -17.78
CA ASN A 23 7.85 4.80 -19.10
C ASN A 23 6.53 5.47 -19.56
N LEU A 24 6.04 6.50 -18.86
CA LEU A 24 4.82 7.25 -19.19
C LEU A 24 3.55 6.39 -19.24
N LEU A 25 3.53 5.27 -18.53
CA LEU A 25 2.40 4.33 -18.47
C LEU A 25 1.33 4.75 -17.44
N LEU A 26 1.62 5.73 -16.60
CA LEU A 26 0.69 6.25 -15.58
C LEU A 26 -0.14 7.46 -16.05
N GLY A 27 -0.05 7.82 -17.34
CA GLY A 27 -0.65 9.05 -17.86
C GLY A 27 -0.11 10.29 -17.13
N ASN A 28 -1.01 11.11 -16.57
CA ASN A 28 -0.65 12.33 -15.83
C ASN A 28 -0.44 12.10 -14.32
N ALA A 29 -0.33 10.84 -13.88
CA ALA A 29 -0.08 10.53 -12.47
C ALA A 29 1.42 10.60 -12.17
N GLN A 30 1.76 11.12 -10.98
CA GLN A 30 3.13 11.24 -10.51
C GLN A 30 3.21 10.81 -9.04
N VAL A 31 4.17 9.94 -8.72
CA VAL A 31 4.57 9.58 -7.37
C VAL A 31 5.27 10.77 -6.75
N VAL A 32 4.61 11.39 -5.77
CA VAL A 32 5.09 12.60 -5.09
C VAL A 32 5.83 12.30 -3.79
N GLY A 33 5.72 11.06 -3.31
CA GLY A 33 6.45 10.62 -2.13
C GLY A 33 6.23 9.15 -1.81
N ILE A 34 7.07 8.63 -0.93
CA ILE A 34 6.96 7.30 -0.34
C ILE A 34 6.98 7.42 1.18
N ILE A 35 6.07 6.72 1.87
CA ILE A 35 6.06 6.62 3.34
C ILE A 35 6.35 5.17 3.75
N SER A 36 7.29 5.01 4.67
CA SER A 36 7.58 3.72 5.30
C SER A 36 7.54 3.83 6.82
N ASN A 37 7.13 2.74 7.47
CA ASN A 37 7.24 2.58 8.93
C ASN A 37 8.50 1.81 9.36
N ILE A 38 9.34 1.42 8.40
CA ILE A 38 10.58 0.67 8.62
C ILE A 38 11.73 1.47 8.00
N PRO A 39 12.64 2.05 8.80
CA PRO A 39 13.74 2.87 8.30
C PRO A 39 14.70 2.14 7.36
N SER A 40 14.91 0.84 7.58
CA SER A 40 15.81 -0.01 6.79
C SER A 40 15.08 -0.84 5.72
N ALA A 41 13.89 -0.41 5.30
CA ALA A 41 13.13 -1.11 4.27
C ALA A 41 13.70 -0.79 2.89
N GLY A 42 13.85 -1.80 2.03
CA GLY A 42 14.36 -1.61 0.65
C GLY A 42 13.53 -0.64 -0.20
N ILE A 43 12.27 -0.38 0.18
CA ILE A 43 11.45 0.68 -0.46
C ILE A 43 12.07 2.08 -0.33
N ILE A 44 12.87 2.34 0.72
CA ILE A 44 13.56 3.62 0.92
C ILE A 44 14.72 3.76 -0.07
N ASP A 45 15.51 2.69 -0.23
CA ASP A 45 16.61 2.67 -1.21
C ASP A 45 16.08 2.86 -2.64
N ILE A 46 14.94 2.24 -2.96
CA ILE A 46 14.24 2.44 -4.25
C ILE A 46 13.80 3.90 -4.40
N ALA A 47 13.26 4.52 -3.36
CA ALA A 47 12.83 5.91 -3.45
C ALA A 47 14.02 6.83 -3.75
N GLU A 48 15.18 6.59 -3.13
CA GLU A 48 16.42 7.33 -3.38
C GLU A 48 16.92 7.12 -4.82
N GLU A 49 16.96 5.87 -5.31
CA GLU A 49 17.32 5.53 -6.69
C GLU A 49 16.51 6.34 -7.72
N TYR A 50 15.22 6.54 -7.46
CA TYR A 50 14.30 7.26 -8.33
C TYR A 50 14.14 8.75 -7.98
N SER A 51 14.93 9.27 -7.02
CA SER A 51 14.85 10.67 -6.56
C SER A 51 13.46 11.09 -6.07
N VAL A 52 12.75 10.18 -5.40
CA VAL A 52 11.42 10.41 -4.83
C VAL A 52 11.54 10.74 -3.34
N PRO A 53 10.92 11.82 -2.85
CA PRO A 53 10.93 12.16 -1.43
C PRO A 53 10.38 11.04 -0.54
N THR A 54 11.06 10.77 0.58
CA THR A 54 10.62 9.78 1.57
C THR A 54 10.24 10.43 2.88
N ALA A 55 9.24 9.87 3.57
CA ALA A 55 8.99 10.15 4.98
C ALA A 55 8.93 8.84 5.78
N LEU A 56 9.50 8.85 6.99
CA LEU A 56 9.46 7.73 7.90
C LEU A 56 8.43 7.98 9.00
N ILE A 57 7.56 7.02 9.29
CA ILE A 57 6.72 7.03 10.49
C ILE A 57 7.33 6.07 11.52
N SER A 58 7.30 6.48 12.78
CA SER A 58 7.70 5.60 13.88
C SER A 58 6.48 4.80 14.31
N CYS A 59 6.48 3.50 14.05
CA CYS A 59 5.45 2.61 14.56
C CYS A 59 6.04 1.61 15.56
N SER A 60 5.30 1.34 16.61
CA SER A 60 5.48 0.22 17.53
C SER A 60 5.59 -1.09 16.74
N LYS A 61 6.55 -1.94 17.13
CA LYS A 61 6.81 -3.21 16.45
C LYS A 61 5.80 -4.30 16.81
N GLU A 62 5.01 -4.07 17.86
CA GLU A 62 4.29 -5.13 18.58
C GLU A 62 2.88 -5.38 18.03
N THR A 63 2.28 -4.43 17.30
CA THR A 63 0.89 -4.55 16.85
C THR A 63 0.76 -4.32 15.34
N GLY A 64 -0.20 -5.00 14.68
CA GLY A 64 -0.54 -4.73 13.27
C GLY A 64 -1.40 -3.48 13.08
N LYS A 65 -1.77 -2.79 14.16
CA LYS A 65 -2.59 -1.58 14.16
C LYS A 65 -1.70 -0.36 14.41
N LEU A 66 -2.19 0.82 14.02
CA LEU A 66 -1.59 2.08 14.42
C LEU A 66 -2.22 2.56 15.72
N GLU A 67 -1.40 3.03 16.65
CA GLU A 67 -1.86 3.78 17.81
C GLU A 67 -2.32 5.20 17.39
N ILE A 68 -3.00 5.92 18.29
CA ILE A 68 -3.58 7.24 17.99
C ILE A 68 -2.50 8.24 17.56
N ASN A 69 -1.41 8.33 18.32
CA ASN A 69 -0.25 9.17 18.02
C ASN A 69 0.41 8.79 16.67
N GLU A 70 0.55 7.50 16.37
CA GLU A 70 1.10 7.01 15.10
C GLU A 70 0.19 7.34 13.92
N THR A 71 -1.12 7.29 14.14
CA THR A 71 -2.14 7.66 13.16
C THR A 71 -2.10 9.15 12.85
N GLU A 72 -1.97 9.99 13.87
CA GLU A 72 -1.81 11.43 13.71
C GLU A 72 -0.52 11.78 12.94
N ASP A 73 0.61 11.15 13.29
CA ASP A 73 1.89 11.33 12.61
C ASP A 73 1.81 10.92 11.13
N LEU A 74 1.24 9.74 10.85
CA LEU A 74 1.00 9.29 9.48
C LEU A 74 0.09 10.27 8.71
N THR A 75 -1.00 10.74 9.34
CA THR A 75 -1.93 11.69 8.73
C THR A 75 -1.22 12.99 8.35
N GLN A 76 -0.40 13.54 9.25
CA GLN A 76 0.35 14.77 8.99
C GLN A 76 1.33 14.59 7.82
N LYS A 77 2.08 13.48 7.79
CA LYS A 77 3.01 13.18 6.70
C LYS A 77 2.29 12.99 5.36
N ILE A 78 1.16 12.29 5.34
CA ILE A 78 0.33 12.18 4.13
C ILE A 78 -0.08 13.57 3.63
N LYS A 79 -0.55 14.46 4.52
CA LYS A 79 -0.98 15.81 4.16
C LYS A 79 0.16 16.65 3.56
N MET A 80 1.40 16.51 4.05
CA MET A 80 2.57 17.22 3.50
C MET A 80 2.78 16.93 2.01
N PHE A 81 2.44 15.73 1.54
CA PHE A 81 2.53 15.37 0.13
C PHE A 81 1.31 15.77 -0.69
N SER A 82 0.22 16.20 -0.06
CA SER A 82 -1.04 16.59 -0.73
C SER A 82 -1.46 15.60 -1.84
N PRO A 83 -1.63 14.30 -1.54
CA PRO A 83 -1.95 13.31 -2.56
C PRO A 83 -3.40 13.39 -3.02
N ASP A 84 -3.60 13.05 -4.29
CA ASP A 84 -4.89 12.74 -4.88
C ASP A 84 -5.26 11.26 -4.66
N LEU A 85 -4.24 10.38 -4.63
CA LEU A 85 -4.36 8.93 -4.44
C LEU A 85 -3.26 8.41 -3.50
N ILE A 86 -3.64 7.51 -2.59
CA ILE A 86 -2.77 6.79 -1.67
C ILE A 86 -2.76 5.31 -2.08
N VAL A 87 -1.58 4.76 -2.31
CA VAL A 87 -1.38 3.37 -2.74
C VAL A 87 -0.68 2.59 -1.65
N LEU A 88 -1.35 1.60 -1.08
CA LEU A 88 -0.76 0.65 -0.16
C LEU A 88 -0.04 -0.44 -0.97
N ALA A 89 1.29 -0.38 -0.96
CA ALA A 89 2.18 -1.27 -1.69
C ALA A 89 3.00 -2.13 -0.70
N GLY A 90 2.31 -3.00 0.03
CA GLY A 90 2.92 -3.81 1.08
C GLY A 90 3.10 -3.04 2.39
N PHE A 91 2.13 -2.20 2.77
CA PHE A 91 2.09 -1.54 4.06
C PHE A 91 1.50 -2.49 5.11
N MET A 92 2.28 -2.84 6.14
CA MET A 92 1.98 -3.92 7.09
C MET A 92 1.18 -3.45 8.32
N LYS A 93 0.55 -2.28 8.24
CA LYS A 93 -0.28 -1.72 9.30
C LYS A 93 -1.71 -1.52 8.79
N ILE A 94 -2.68 -1.87 9.63
CA ILE A 94 -4.10 -1.60 9.36
C ILE A 94 -4.33 -0.10 9.33
N ILE A 95 -4.95 0.38 8.26
CA ILE A 95 -5.34 1.77 8.09
C ILE A 95 -6.54 2.06 9.02
N PRO A 96 -6.42 3.00 9.98
CA PRO A 96 -7.51 3.37 10.87
C PRO A 96 -8.68 4.01 10.11
N SER A 97 -9.90 3.84 10.63
CA SER A 97 -11.13 4.46 10.10
C SER A 97 -10.97 5.97 9.92
N ASP A 98 -10.37 6.64 10.90
CA ASP A 98 -10.25 8.09 10.91
C ASP A 98 -9.39 8.58 9.74
N LEU A 99 -8.38 7.80 9.32
CA LEU A 99 -7.57 8.11 8.14
C LEU A 99 -8.38 7.89 6.85
N ILE A 100 -9.23 6.87 6.80
CA ILE A 100 -10.12 6.59 5.66
C ILE A 100 -11.13 7.73 5.49
N ASP A 101 -11.68 8.24 6.60
CA ASP A 101 -12.64 9.34 6.59
C ASP A 101 -12.02 10.67 6.15
N ILE A 102 -10.73 10.89 6.44
CA ILE A 102 -9.98 12.06 5.95
C ILE A 102 -9.68 11.94 4.44
N PHE A 103 -9.48 10.72 3.93
CA PHE A 103 -9.14 10.45 2.54
C PHE A 103 -10.17 9.53 1.86
N PRO A 104 -11.46 9.94 1.82
CA PRO A 104 -12.54 9.06 1.37
C PRO A 104 -12.38 8.73 -0.11
N ASN A 105 -12.44 7.43 -0.43
CA ASN A 105 -12.27 6.91 -1.80
C ASN A 105 -10.91 7.23 -2.44
N LYS A 106 -9.89 7.58 -1.64
CA LYS A 106 -8.54 7.93 -2.14
C LYS A 106 -7.48 6.89 -1.78
N ILE A 107 -7.84 5.78 -1.16
CA ILE A 107 -6.88 4.76 -0.71
C ILE A 107 -7.17 3.46 -1.46
N ILE A 108 -6.14 2.92 -2.12
CA ILE A 108 -6.20 1.61 -2.78
C ILE A 108 -5.11 0.70 -2.24
N ASN A 109 -5.37 -0.61 -2.25
CA ASN A 109 -4.44 -1.63 -1.80
C ASN A 109 -4.29 -2.74 -2.84
N LEU A 110 -3.09 -3.29 -2.94
CA LEU A 110 -2.82 -4.53 -3.66
C LEU A 110 -2.74 -5.69 -2.67
N HIS A 111 -3.66 -6.63 -2.80
CA HIS A 111 -3.74 -7.84 -1.97
C HIS A 111 -3.34 -9.09 -2.76
N PRO A 112 -2.45 -9.97 -2.26
CA PRO A 112 -1.95 -11.13 -3.02
C PRO A 112 -2.88 -12.36 -2.92
N SER A 113 -4.15 -12.16 -3.25
CA SER A 113 -5.10 -13.22 -3.58
C SER A 113 -6.15 -12.73 -4.55
N LEU A 114 -6.96 -13.66 -5.08
CA LEU A 114 -8.23 -13.33 -5.73
C LEU A 114 -9.31 -13.13 -4.66
N LEU A 115 -9.51 -11.88 -4.22
CA LEU A 115 -10.60 -11.54 -3.30
C LEU A 115 -11.95 -11.95 -3.89
N PRO A 116 -12.90 -12.43 -3.06
CA PRO A 116 -12.89 -12.41 -1.59
C PRO A 116 -12.14 -13.57 -0.91
N SER A 117 -11.46 -14.44 -1.66
CA SER A 117 -10.68 -15.55 -1.08
C SER A 117 -9.42 -15.05 -0.37
N PHE A 118 -9.05 -15.66 0.75
CA PHE A 118 -7.80 -15.43 1.48
C PHE A 118 -7.55 -13.95 1.89
N LYS A 119 -8.55 -13.25 2.44
CA LYS A 119 -8.41 -11.90 3.04
C LYS A 119 -7.42 -11.86 4.20
N GLY A 120 -6.70 -10.76 4.39
CA GLY A 120 -5.77 -10.54 5.49
C GLY A 120 -4.39 -11.20 5.30
N LEU A 121 -3.60 -11.21 6.36
CA LEU A 121 -2.19 -11.62 6.33
C LEU A 121 -1.99 -13.05 5.78
N ASN A 122 -0.79 -13.32 5.26
CA ASN A 122 -0.35 -14.64 4.78
C ASN A 122 -1.31 -15.25 3.74
N ALA A 123 -1.89 -14.43 2.86
CA ALA A 123 -2.82 -14.89 1.83
C ALA A 123 -2.18 -15.92 0.87
N ILE A 124 -0.91 -15.71 0.51
CA ILE A 124 -0.13 -16.63 -0.34
C ILE A 124 0.03 -17.99 0.34
N GLU A 125 0.50 -18.00 1.59
CA GLU A 125 0.69 -19.23 2.37
C GLU A 125 -0.63 -19.99 2.57
N ARG A 126 -1.72 -19.27 2.87
CA ARG A 126 -3.04 -19.89 3.03
C ARG A 126 -3.56 -20.48 1.72
N ALA A 127 -3.37 -19.80 0.59
CA ALA A 127 -3.73 -20.33 -0.72
C ALA A 127 -2.93 -21.63 -1.03
N PHE A 128 -1.62 -21.61 -0.76
CA PHE A 128 -0.76 -22.77 -0.93
C PHE A 128 -1.19 -23.94 -0.05
N ASN A 129 -1.40 -23.71 1.25
CA ASN A 129 -1.80 -24.74 2.21
C ASN A 129 -3.21 -25.30 1.94
N TYR A 130 -4.13 -24.47 1.42
CA TYR A 130 -5.45 -24.93 0.99
C TYR A 130 -5.38 -25.82 -0.26
N GLY A 131 -4.32 -25.68 -1.07
CA GLY A 131 -4.10 -26.49 -2.26
C GLY A 131 -4.89 -26.03 -3.49
N VAL A 132 -5.30 -24.75 -3.55
CA VAL A 132 -5.97 -24.19 -4.74
C VAL A 132 -5.04 -24.28 -5.95
N LYS A 133 -5.62 -24.52 -7.13
CA LYS A 133 -4.86 -24.60 -8.39
C LYS A 133 -4.72 -23.28 -9.11
N ILE A 134 -5.41 -22.24 -8.64
CA ILE A 134 -5.39 -20.88 -9.16
C ILE A 134 -5.50 -19.95 -7.96
N SER A 135 -4.60 -18.98 -7.88
CA SER A 135 -4.67 -17.82 -6.98
C SER A 135 -4.49 -16.56 -7.82
N GLY A 136 -3.98 -15.47 -7.27
CA GLY A 136 -3.76 -14.23 -8.01
C GLY A 136 -3.50 -13.04 -7.10
N CYS A 137 -3.77 -11.86 -7.63
CA CYS A 137 -3.75 -10.62 -6.87
C CYS A 137 -4.98 -9.76 -7.19
N THR A 138 -5.33 -8.86 -6.26
CA THR A 138 -6.46 -7.95 -6.37
C THR A 138 -6.03 -6.54 -5.99
N VAL A 139 -6.37 -5.56 -6.84
CA VAL A 139 -6.37 -4.15 -6.46
C VAL A 139 -7.78 -3.77 -6.06
N HIS A 140 -7.95 -3.15 -4.88
CA HIS A 140 -9.25 -2.74 -4.37
C HIS A 140 -9.16 -1.41 -3.62
N CYS A 141 -10.30 -0.71 -3.53
CA CYS A 141 -10.44 0.43 -2.63
C CYS A 141 -10.35 -0.03 -1.18
N VAL A 142 -9.74 0.77 -0.30
CA VAL A 142 -9.68 0.48 1.13
C VAL A 142 -10.92 1.05 1.81
N ASN A 143 -11.52 0.27 2.71
CA ASN A 143 -12.60 0.67 3.61
C ASN A 143 -12.26 0.23 5.05
N ALA A 144 -13.19 0.42 5.99
CA ALA A 144 -12.98 0.06 7.39
C ALA A 144 -12.82 -1.47 7.61
N GLY A 145 -13.20 -2.29 6.64
CA GLY A 145 -13.00 -3.73 6.65
C GLY A 145 -11.60 -4.12 6.17
N ILE A 146 -11.18 -5.34 6.51
CA ILE A 146 -9.91 -5.89 6.02
C ILE A 146 -10.15 -6.56 4.67
N ASP A 147 -9.52 -6.01 3.62
CA ASP A 147 -9.59 -6.48 2.24
C ASP A 147 -11.03 -6.72 1.76
N ASP A 148 -11.93 -5.79 2.10
CA ASP A 148 -13.37 -5.89 1.87
C ASP A 148 -13.94 -4.74 1.04
N GLY A 149 -13.09 -3.85 0.54
CA GLY A 149 -13.55 -2.75 -0.29
C GLY A 149 -13.79 -3.16 -1.75
N PRO A 150 -14.45 -2.28 -2.53
CA PRO A 150 -14.75 -2.51 -3.93
C PRO A 150 -13.51 -2.90 -4.74
N ILE A 151 -13.61 -4.02 -5.46
CA ILE A 151 -12.56 -4.52 -6.35
C ILE A 151 -12.44 -3.59 -7.57
N ILE A 152 -11.21 -3.19 -7.90
CA ILE A 152 -10.88 -2.39 -9.08
C ILE A 152 -10.41 -3.29 -10.22
N ALA A 153 -9.47 -4.19 -9.92
CA ALA A 153 -8.88 -5.10 -10.90
C ALA A 153 -8.34 -6.37 -10.23
N GLN A 154 -8.28 -7.46 -10.98
CA GLN A 154 -7.70 -8.73 -10.54
C GLN A 154 -6.88 -9.36 -11.65
N ALA A 155 -5.86 -10.13 -11.25
CA ALA A 155 -5.07 -10.95 -12.18
C ALA A 155 -4.88 -12.35 -11.59
N PRO A 156 -5.29 -13.42 -12.30
CA PRO A 156 -5.08 -14.79 -11.85
C PRO A 156 -3.65 -15.26 -12.08
N VAL A 157 -3.18 -16.15 -11.21
CA VAL A 157 -1.88 -16.85 -11.30
C VAL A 157 -2.13 -18.35 -11.05
N ARG A 158 -1.51 -19.20 -11.88
CA ARG A 158 -1.65 -20.67 -11.85
C ARG A 158 -0.31 -21.33 -11.57
#